data_AF-A0A350QZN9-F1
#
_entry.id   AF-A0A350QZN9-F1
#
_cell.length_a   1.000
_cell.length_b   1.000
_cell.length_c   1.000
_cell.angle_alpha   90.00
_cell.angle_beta   90.00
_cell.angle_gamma   90.00
#
_symmetry.space_group_name_H-M   'P 1'
#
loop_
_entity.id
_entity.type
_entity.pdbx_description
1 polymer ?
#
loop_
_entity_poly.entity_id
_entity_poly.type
_entity_poly.pdbx_seq_one_letter_code
_entity_poly.pdbx_strand_id
1 'polypeptide(L)'
;MSAQDSSTSDDNFDLSTKLLGGAILGLGTGLAGLFFGLKSDDKSPFLGWLLGSAFWLSVAIGMLMLIMIFRVFNSEWTPIVRRQLEHGMAAFPWLALCFAPLVAIAVFGGENSGILWSWVNPETSTIEVTKEIKVEEDVLHQKKASYLNLWFFVVRMIVYFGIFCGLGHWMRKVSFSQDRDGDPKWTHLGMKLSAAGIPAAALALTFGAFDMFMSLEYQWFSTMYGVWFFAGSIRAALAVTIICCLYLSTSGSLKGLYKQAHQYDLACLSLAFTVFWAYISFSQYFLIYSANIPEETFWYTIREIDPNTGERSGWFWVSMGLIFGHFFFPFLYLLFYRNKIVGPRLLFIVCWILVFHLLDLYWNIIPGREIVPGLIVGFEARPVLGSHLLWGLASLVGVGCLCVWSVLRSFQSADADDIPVRDPRILESLHHHE
;
A
#
# COMPACT_ATOMS: atom_id res chain seq x y z
N MET A 1 26.68 10.07 33.73
CA MET A 1 25.51 9.45 33.07
C MET A 1 24.40 10.44 32.70
N SER A 2 24.61 11.77 32.67
CA SER A 2 23.53 12.75 32.36
C SER A 2 23.76 13.63 31.12
N ALA A 3 24.82 13.41 30.34
CA ALA A 3 25.14 14.23 29.16
C ALA A 3 24.82 13.54 27.82
N GLN A 4 24.62 12.22 27.82
CA GLN A 4 24.26 11.48 26.59
C GLN A 4 22.75 11.49 26.35
N ASP A 5 21.93 11.40 27.40
CA ASP A 5 20.47 11.42 27.28
C ASP A 5 19.92 12.77 26.79
N SER A 6 20.56 13.90 27.15
CA SER A 6 20.11 15.23 26.72
C SER A 6 20.35 15.49 25.23
N SER A 7 21.42 14.92 24.65
CA SER A 7 21.71 15.09 23.21
C SER A 7 20.73 14.30 22.32
N THR A 8 20.32 13.10 22.75
CA THR A 8 19.38 12.27 22.01
C THR A 8 17.93 12.76 22.12
N SER A 9 17.55 13.44 23.21
CA SER A 9 16.20 14.01 23.34
C SER A 9 15.99 15.22 22.43
N ASP A 10 17.00 16.08 22.30
CA ASP A 10 16.92 17.30 21.47
C ASP A 10 16.88 16.96 19.97
N ASP A 11 17.70 15.99 19.52
CA ASP A 11 17.71 15.52 18.12
C ASP A 11 16.39 14.85 17.71
N ASN A 12 15.77 14.09 18.62
CA ASN A 12 14.49 13.43 18.37
C ASN A 12 13.31 14.42 18.30
N PHE A 13 13.37 15.49 19.10
CA PHE A 13 12.38 16.57 19.03
C PHE A 13 12.49 17.34 17.70
N ASP A 14 13.72 17.62 17.25
CA ASP A 14 14.00 18.27 15.97
C ASP A 14 13.51 17.42 14.76
N LEU A 15 13.75 16.09 14.78
CA LEU A 15 13.28 15.19 13.73
C LEU A 15 11.74 15.12 13.66
N SER A 16 11.07 15.03 14.82
CA SER A 16 9.61 14.97 14.89
C SER A 16 8.97 16.24 14.30
N THR A 17 9.51 17.42 14.63
CA THR A 17 9.03 18.70 14.08
C THR A 17 9.29 18.80 12.57
N LYS A 18 10.44 18.35 12.07
CA LYS A 18 10.72 18.32 10.61
C LYS A 18 9.74 17.42 9.86
N LEU A 19 9.42 16.24 10.41
CA LEU A 19 8.45 15.33 9.80
C LEU A 19 7.04 15.91 9.81
N LEU A 20 6.63 16.56 10.90
CA LEU A 20 5.34 17.24 10.93
C LEU A 20 5.28 18.40 9.92
N GLY A 21 6.35 19.19 9.80
CA GLY A 21 6.46 20.23 8.78
C GLY A 21 6.38 19.69 7.36
N GLY A 22 7.10 18.60 7.06
CA GLY A 22 7.02 17.90 5.78
C GLY A 22 5.63 17.33 5.48
N ALA A 23 4.95 16.78 6.51
CA ALA A 23 3.57 16.30 6.39
C ALA A 23 2.60 17.44 6.06
N ILE A 24 2.68 18.57 6.78
CA ILE A 24 1.82 19.73 6.55
C ILE A 24 2.03 20.30 5.14
N LEU A 25 3.28 20.43 4.68
CA LEU A 25 3.58 20.94 3.35
C LEU A 25 3.11 19.97 2.25
N GLY A 26 3.41 18.67 2.37
CA GLY A 26 3.01 17.66 1.38
C GLY A 26 1.50 17.43 1.32
N LEU A 27 0.83 17.34 2.47
CA LEU A 27 -0.63 17.21 2.52
C LEU A 27 -1.32 18.51 2.12
N GLY A 28 -0.80 19.67 2.54
CA GLY A 28 -1.34 20.97 2.15
C GLY A 28 -1.28 21.20 0.64
N THR A 29 -0.15 20.87 0.01
CA THR A 29 0.00 20.93 -1.46
C THR A 29 -0.92 19.92 -2.16
N GLY A 30 -1.04 18.69 -1.65
CA GLY A 30 -1.98 17.71 -2.19
C GLY A 30 -3.45 18.15 -2.09
N LEU A 31 -3.87 18.70 -0.95
CA LEU A 31 -5.24 19.21 -0.74
C LEU A 31 -5.54 20.42 -1.63
N ALA A 32 -4.57 21.34 -1.78
CA ALA A 32 -4.67 22.43 -2.74
C ALA A 32 -4.80 21.91 -4.18
N GLY A 33 -4.08 20.82 -4.51
CA GLY A 33 -4.21 20.09 -5.77
C GLY A 33 -5.60 19.52 -5.99
N LEU A 34 -6.21 18.87 -4.97
CA LEU A 34 -7.59 18.37 -5.07
C LEU A 34 -8.58 19.51 -5.32
N PHE A 35 -8.43 20.65 -4.64
CA PHE A 35 -9.28 21.81 -4.87
C PHE A 35 -9.08 22.44 -6.25
N PHE A 36 -7.84 22.46 -6.75
CA PHE A 36 -7.54 22.87 -8.13
C PHE A 36 -8.19 21.92 -9.14
N GLY A 37 -8.06 20.61 -8.95
CA GLY A 37 -8.68 19.59 -9.80
C GLY A 37 -10.20 19.72 -9.84
N LEU A 38 -10.84 19.94 -8.68
CA LEU A 38 -12.29 20.21 -8.61
C LEU A 38 -12.75 21.42 -9.43
N LYS A 39 -11.91 22.45 -9.56
CA LYS A 39 -12.24 23.69 -10.31
C LYS A 39 -11.93 23.60 -11.80
N SER A 40 -10.92 22.81 -12.15
CA SER A 40 -10.41 22.68 -13.51
C SER A 40 -10.91 21.43 -14.23
N ASP A 41 -11.69 20.60 -13.54
CA ASP A 41 -12.09 19.26 -13.99
C ASP A 41 -10.89 18.35 -14.34
N ASP A 42 -9.74 18.60 -13.70
CA ASP A 42 -8.53 17.81 -13.86
C ASP A 42 -8.51 16.64 -12.86
N LYS A 43 -8.50 15.42 -13.39
CA LYS A 43 -8.42 14.16 -12.64
C LYS A 43 -7.03 13.90 -12.04
N SER A 44 -5.99 14.53 -12.57
CA SER A 44 -4.59 14.25 -12.24
C SER A 44 -4.23 14.41 -10.74
N PRO A 45 -4.69 15.47 -10.03
CA PRO A 45 -4.41 15.61 -8.59
C PRO A 45 -5.03 14.51 -7.74
N PHE A 46 -6.22 14.02 -8.11
CA PHE A 46 -6.92 12.94 -7.41
C PHE A 46 -6.18 11.61 -7.54
N LEU A 47 -5.70 11.31 -8.74
CA LEU A 47 -4.91 10.12 -9.00
C LEU A 47 -3.56 10.16 -8.28
N GLY A 48 -2.89 11.32 -8.26
CA GLY A 48 -1.68 11.51 -7.48
C GLY A 48 -1.91 11.31 -5.98
N TRP A 49 -2.98 11.89 -5.44
CA TRP A 49 -3.37 11.71 -4.04
C TRP A 49 -3.68 10.24 -3.70
N LEU A 50 -4.44 9.57 -4.57
CA LEU A 50 -4.77 8.16 -4.44
C LEU A 50 -3.51 7.30 -4.45
N LEU A 51 -2.58 7.54 -5.39
CA LEU A 51 -1.31 6.81 -5.51
C LEU A 51 -0.46 6.93 -4.24
N GLY A 52 -0.23 8.16 -3.76
CA GLY A 52 0.58 8.41 -2.57
C GLY A 52 -0.02 7.76 -1.32
N SER A 53 -1.35 7.90 -1.14
CA SER A 53 -2.06 7.30 -0.03
C SER A 53 -2.11 5.77 -0.11
N ALA A 54 -2.29 5.22 -1.32
CA ALA A 54 -2.33 3.78 -1.58
C ALA A 54 -0.99 3.10 -1.28
N PHE A 55 0.14 3.76 -1.58
CA PHE A 55 1.46 3.24 -1.26
C PHE A 55 1.61 3.00 0.25
N TRP A 56 1.35 4.01 1.07
CA TRP A 56 1.47 3.87 2.53
C TRP A 56 0.39 2.97 3.14
N LEU A 57 -0.82 2.96 2.55
CA LEU A 57 -1.86 2.01 2.93
C LEU A 57 -1.43 0.56 2.67
N SER A 58 -0.83 0.27 1.51
CA SER A 58 -0.34 -1.08 1.18
C SER A 58 0.75 -1.55 2.16
N VAL A 59 1.66 -0.66 2.55
CA VAL A 59 2.67 -0.94 3.58
C VAL A 59 1.98 -1.28 4.91
N ALA A 60 1.05 -0.44 5.37
CA ALA A 60 0.37 -0.64 6.65
C ALA A 60 -0.45 -1.95 6.68
N ILE A 61 -1.20 -2.27 5.61
CA ILE A 61 -1.95 -3.52 5.53
C ILE A 61 -1.01 -4.72 5.49
N GLY A 62 0.08 -4.66 4.72
CA GLY A 62 1.08 -5.73 4.72
C GLY A 62 1.68 -5.96 6.10
N MET A 63 1.98 -4.89 6.84
CA MET A 63 2.50 -5.00 8.22
C MET A 63 1.48 -5.65 9.15
N LEU A 64 0.21 -5.26 9.05
CA LEU A 64 -0.89 -5.85 9.83
C LEU A 64 -1.02 -7.36 9.56
N MET A 65 -0.99 -7.75 8.28
CA MET A 65 -1.06 -9.15 7.87
C MET A 65 0.15 -9.94 8.39
N LEU A 66 1.36 -9.40 8.31
CA LEU A 66 2.57 -10.04 8.86
C LEU A 66 2.48 -10.26 10.36
N ILE A 67 2.02 -9.28 11.15
CA ILE A 67 1.82 -9.43 12.60
C ILE A 67 0.90 -10.62 12.88
N MET A 68 -0.25 -10.66 12.19
CA MET A 68 -1.23 -11.72 12.41
C MET A 68 -0.72 -13.09 11.97
N ILE A 69 -0.02 -13.18 10.83
CA ILE A 69 0.63 -14.40 10.35
C ILE A 69 1.65 -14.90 11.36
N PHE A 70 2.56 -14.04 11.84
CA PHE A 70 3.58 -14.42 12.83
C PHE A 70 2.98 -14.93 14.14
N ARG A 71 1.85 -14.36 14.58
CA ARG A 71 1.11 -14.83 15.76
C ARG A 71 0.43 -16.19 15.52
N VAL A 72 -0.23 -16.37 14.38
CA VAL A 72 -0.94 -17.64 14.06
C VAL A 72 0.04 -18.80 13.88
N PHE A 73 1.14 -18.58 13.16
CA PHE A 73 2.20 -19.58 13.01
C PHE A 73 3.06 -19.75 14.26
N ASN A 74 2.78 -18.98 15.31
CA ASN A 74 3.43 -19.15 16.59
C ASN A 74 4.97 -19.05 16.45
N SER A 75 5.44 -18.09 15.64
CA SER A 75 6.85 -18.00 15.25
C SER A 75 7.73 -17.58 16.43
N GLU A 76 8.87 -18.25 16.59
CA GLU A 76 9.80 -18.08 17.70
C GLU A 76 10.83 -16.97 17.48
N TRP A 77 11.23 -16.73 16.22
CA TRP A 77 12.24 -15.72 15.88
C TRP A 77 11.64 -14.31 15.70
N THR A 78 10.34 -14.21 15.47
CA THR A 78 9.68 -12.95 15.09
C THR A 78 9.38 -11.94 16.20
N PRO A 79 9.32 -12.24 17.52
CA PRO A 79 8.90 -11.26 18.53
C PRO A 79 9.59 -9.88 18.44
N ILE A 80 10.92 -9.83 18.28
CA ILE A 80 11.67 -8.57 18.16
C ILE A 80 11.26 -7.78 16.90
N VAL A 81 11.04 -8.48 15.78
CA VAL A 81 10.62 -7.90 14.50
C VAL A 81 9.15 -7.47 14.55
N ARG A 82 8.29 -8.31 15.17
CA ARG A 82 6.85 -8.11 15.34
C ARG A 82 6.56 -6.84 16.11
N ARG A 83 7.36 -6.53 17.14
CA ARG A 83 7.23 -5.29 17.90
C ARG A 83 7.34 -4.05 17.01
N GLN A 84 8.28 -4.04 16.05
CA GLN A 84 8.47 -2.91 15.14
C GLN A 84 7.26 -2.70 14.22
N LEU A 85 6.69 -3.81 13.74
CA LEU A 85 5.44 -3.81 12.97
C LEU A 85 4.26 -3.27 13.80
N GLU A 86 4.17 -3.61 15.08
CA GLU A 86 3.11 -3.17 15.98
C GLU A 86 3.14 -1.64 16.20
N HIS A 87 4.32 -1.03 16.35
CA HIS A 87 4.45 0.44 16.34
C HIS A 87 3.99 1.04 15.00
N GLY A 88 4.24 0.34 13.88
CA GLY A 88 3.74 0.65 12.54
C GLY A 88 2.22 0.83 12.46
N MET A 89 1.45 0.13 13.28
CA MET A 89 -0.02 0.19 13.27
C MET A 89 -0.57 1.55 13.75
N ALA A 90 0.27 2.42 14.32
CA ALA A 90 -0.10 3.80 14.63
C ALA A 90 -0.50 4.62 13.39
N ALA A 91 -0.04 4.24 12.19
CA ALA A 91 -0.33 4.95 10.95
C ALA A 91 -1.77 4.78 10.43
N PHE A 92 -2.49 3.71 10.79
CA PHE A 92 -3.81 3.40 10.21
C PHE A 92 -4.86 4.50 10.34
N PRO A 93 -5.07 5.13 11.52
CA PRO A 93 -6.05 6.21 11.65
C PRO A 93 -5.73 7.41 10.76
N TRP A 94 -4.44 7.71 10.57
CA TRP A 94 -3.99 8.79 9.69
C TRP A 94 -4.20 8.46 8.22
N LEU A 95 -3.97 7.21 7.82
CA LEU A 95 -4.27 6.74 6.47
C LEU A 95 -5.77 6.80 6.16
N ALA A 96 -6.62 6.42 7.12
CA ALA A 96 -8.07 6.57 6.98
C ALA A 96 -8.46 8.05 6.77
N LEU A 97 -7.83 8.97 7.51
CA LEU A 97 -8.02 10.40 7.34
C LEU A 97 -7.53 10.90 5.97
N CYS A 98 -6.41 10.39 5.46
CA CYS A 98 -5.92 10.73 4.12
C CYS A 98 -6.85 10.25 3.00
N PHE A 99 -7.61 9.18 3.18
CA PHE A 99 -8.61 8.73 2.20
C PHE A 99 -9.94 9.50 2.29
N ALA A 100 -10.23 10.13 3.44
CA ALA A 100 -11.50 10.82 3.66
C ALA A 100 -11.81 11.94 2.65
N PRO A 101 -10.85 12.78 2.19
CA PRO A 101 -11.11 13.78 1.15
C PRO A 101 -11.65 13.20 -0.16
N LEU A 102 -11.14 12.04 -0.60
CA LEU A 102 -11.60 11.40 -1.84
C LEU A 102 -13.06 10.96 -1.72
N VAL A 103 -13.43 10.36 -0.58
CA VAL A 103 -14.82 9.95 -0.30
C VAL A 103 -15.72 11.16 -0.11
N ALA A 104 -15.24 12.21 0.56
CA ALA A 104 -15.99 13.45 0.74
C ALA A 104 -16.31 14.12 -0.60
N ILE A 105 -15.38 14.10 -1.56
CA ILE A 105 -15.61 14.62 -2.91
C ILE A 105 -16.60 13.74 -3.68
N ALA A 106 -16.52 12.42 -3.55
CA ALA A 106 -17.51 11.53 -4.14
C ALA A 106 -18.95 11.80 -3.64
N VAL A 107 -19.11 12.20 -2.37
CA VAL A 107 -20.43 12.47 -1.76
C VAL A 107 -20.91 13.91 -1.97
N PHE A 108 -20.03 14.89 -1.81
CA PHE A 108 -20.37 16.32 -1.79
C PHE A 108 -19.89 17.10 -3.03
N GLY A 109 -19.24 16.43 -3.98
CA GLY A 109 -18.66 17.05 -5.18
C GLY A 109 -19.67 17.51 -6.23
N GLY A 110 -20.96 17.22 -6.04
CA GLY A 110 -22.03 17.62 -6.98
C GLY A 110 -21.77 17.05 -8.37
N GLU A 111 -21.72 17.93 -9.38
CA GLU A 111 -21.43 17.57 -10.78
C GLU A 111 -20.05 16.90 -10.94
N ASN A 112 -19.08 17.25 -10.10
CA ASN A 112 -17.71 16.72 -10.17
C ASN A 112 -17.49 15.50 -9.25
N SER A 113 -18.55 14.91 -8.71
CA SER A 113 -18.47 13.71 -7.86
C SER A 113 -17.85 12.50 -8.57
N GLY A 114 -17.99 12.42 -9.91
CA GLY A 114 -17.42 11.39 -10.77
C GLY A 114 -15.96 11.58 -11.20
N ILE A 115 -15.28 12.63 -10.75
CA ILE A 115 -13.94 13.00 -11.28
C ILE A 115 -12.90 11.89 -11.12
N LEU A 116 -12.85 11.25 -9.94
CA LEU A 116 -11.93 10.13 -9.70
C LEU A 116 -12.55 8.80 -10.18
N TRP A 117 -13.75 8.50 -9.70
CA TRP A 117 -14.51 7.30 -10.04
C TRP A 117 -15.70 7.70 -10.90
N SER A 118 -15.58 7.50 -12.22
CA SER A 118 -16.59 7.94 -13.19
C SER A 118 -17.99 7.38 -12.88
N TRP A 119 -18.07 6.15 -12.38
CA TRP A 119 -19.33 5.50 -12.02
C TRP A 119 -20.11 6.18 -10.88
N VAL A 120 -19.48 7.09 -10.11
CA VAL A 120 -20.15 7.79 -9.00
C VAL A 120 -21.20 8.77 -9.51
N ASN A 121 -20.94 9.44 -10.64
CA ASN A 121 -21.89 10.36 -11.26
C ASN A 121 -22.50 9.71 -12.51
N PRO A 122 -23.83 9.43 -12.52
CA PRO A 122 -24.50 8.84 -13.67
C PRO A 122 -24.39 9.65 -14.97
N GLU A 123 -24.22 10.97 -14.85
CA GLU A 123 -24.11 11.91 -15.97
C GLU A 123 -22.71 11.98 -16.58
N THR A 124 -21.69 11.38 -15.93
CA THR A 124 -20.33 11.39 -16.44
C THR A 124 -20.22 10.60 -17.75
N SER A 125 -19.53 11.17 -18.74
CA SER A 125 -19.21 10.49 -19.99
C SER A 125 -18.29 9.29 -19.75
N THR A 126 -18.58 8.20 -20.44
CA THR A 126 -17.79 6.97 -20.49
C THR A 126 -17.78 6.45 -21.93
N ILE A 127 -16.98 5.43 -22.21
CA ILE A 127 -16.85 4.88 -23.56
C ILE A 127 -17.31 3.43 -23.59
N GLU A 128 -18.24 3.16 -24.49
CA GLU A 128 -18.60 1.80 -24.92
C GLU A 128 -18.01 1.55 -26.30
N VAL A 129 -16.98 0.70 -26.37
CA VAL A 129 -16.24 0.35 -27.58
C VAL A 129 -15.55 1.55 -28.24
N THR A 130 -16.30 2.38 -28.99
CA THR A 130 -15.85 3.62 -29.64
C THR A 130 -16.87 4.76 -29.53
N LYS A 131 -17.98 4.54 -28.82
CA LYS A 131 -19.06 5.51 -28.67
C LYS A 131 -18.99 6.13 -27.28
N GLU A 132 -19.01 7.45 -27.22
CA GLU A 132 -19.24 8.18 -25.99
C GLU A 132 -20.70 8.01 -25.56
N ILE A 133 -20.89 7.49 -24.36
CA ILE A 133 -22.19 7.29 -23.71
C ILE A 133 -22.12 7.83 -22.28
N LYS A 134 -23.24 7.94 -21.60
CA LYS A 134 -23.25 8.24 -20.16
C LYS A 134 -23.14 6.97 -19.33
N VAL A 135 -22.61 7.09 -18.11
CA VAL A 135 -22.54 5.98 -17.14
C VAL A 135 -23.91 5.37 -16.86
N GLU A 136 -24.98 6.17 -16.84
CA GLU A 136 -26.34 5.67 -16.64
C GLU A 136 -26.83 4.74 -17.76
N GLU A 137 -26.34 4.94 -18.99
CA GLU A 137 -26.71 4.18 -20.18
C GLU A 137 -25.88 2.89 -20.33
N ASP A 138 -24.75 2.80 -19.63
CA ASP A 138 -23.83 1.67 -19.72
C ASP A 138 -24.41 0.40 -19.06
N VAL A 139 -24.63 -0.63 -19.88
CA VAL A 139 -25.15 -1.93 -19.45
C VAL A 139 -24.25 -2.59 -18.40
N LEU A 140 -22.92 -2.41 -18.48
CA LEU A 140 -21.98 -2.97 -17.50
C LEU A 140 -22.12 -2.29 -16.15
N HIS A 141 -22.33 -0.97 -16.13
CA HIS A 141 -22.63 -0.25 -14.90
C HIS A 141 -23.97 -0.70 -14.31
N GLN A 142 -25.03 -0.77 -15.13
CA GLN A 142 -26.36 -1.21 -14.67
C GLN A 142 -26.32 -2.61 -14.01
N LYS A 143 -25.54 -3.55 -14.57
CA LYS A 143 -25.35 -4.88 -13.98
C LYS A 143 -24.55 -4.87 -12.67
N LYS A 144 -23.69 -3.87 -12.47
CA LYS A 144 -22.85 -3.68 -11.27
C LYS A 144 -23.45 -2.68 -10.28
N ALA A 145 -24.56 -2.02 -10.59
CA ALA A 145 -25.12 -0.90 -9.82
C ALA A 145 -25.50 -1.26 -8.39
N SER A 146 -25.80 -2.53 -8.10
CA SER A 146 -26.04 -3.00 -6.73
C SER A 146 -24.78 -2.92 -5.85
N TYR A 147 -23.59 -3.05 -6.46
CA TYR A 147 -22.29 -2.93 -5.80
C TYR A 147 -21.69 -1.53 -5.97
N LEU A 148 -21.68 -0.99 -7.18
CA LEU A 148 -21.22 0.35 -7.55
C LEU A 148 -22.32 1.40 -7.29
N ASN A 149 -22.77 1.46 -6.04
CA ASN A 149 -23.67 2.49 -5.55
C ASN A 149 -22.90 3.39 -4.58
N LEU A 150 -23.04 4.71 -4.70
CA LEU A 150 -22.32 5.68 -3.87
C LEU A 150 -22.46 5.42 -2.36
N TRP A 151 -23.69 5.23 -1.86
CA TRP A 151 -23.91 5.04 -0.42
C TRP A 151 -23.39 3.69 0.06
N PHE A 152 -23.55 2.65 -0.74
CA PHE A 152 -23.00 1.34 -0.40
C PHE A 152 -21.46 1.36 -0.42
N PHE A 153 -20.85 2.06 -1.38
CA PHE A 153 -19.41 2.31 -1.43
C PHE A 153 -18.90 3.06 -0.20
N VAL A 154 -19.57 4.14 0.24
CA VAL A 154 -19.21 4.88 1.45
C VAL A 154 -19.24 3.97 2.68
N VAL A 155 -20.31 3.18 2.85
CA VAL A 155 -20.42 2.22 3.96
C VAL A 155 -19.28 1.21 3.90
N ARG A 156 -18.98 0.65 2.72
CA ARG A 156 -17.88 -0.31 2.53
C ARG A 156 -16.52 0.29 2.87
N MET A 157 -16.24 1.51 2.42
CA MET A 157 -15.01 2.24 2.75
C MET A 157 -14.86 2.44 4.27
N ILE A 158 -15.93 2.83 4.97
CA ILE A 158 -15.96 2.93 6.43
C ILE A 158 -15.69 1.57 7.07
N VAL A 159 -16.30 0.50 6.57
CA VAL A 159 -16.10 -0.87 7.08
C VAL A 159 -14.66 -1.32 6.88
N TYR A 160 -14.04 -1.07 5.72
CA TYR A 160 -12.65 -1.48 5.45
C TYR A 160 -11.68 -0.80 6.42
N PHE A 161 -11.75 0.53 6.54
CA PHE A 161 -10.91 1.26 7.48
C PHE A 161 -11.26 0.95 8.94
N GLY A 162 -12.52 0.67 9.26
CA GLY A 162 -12.95 0.19 10.57
C GLY A 162 -12.29 -1.15 10.94
N ILE A 163 -12.22 -2.09 10.00
CA ILE A 163 -11.53 -3.37 10.15
C ILE A 163 -10.02 -3.14 10.34
N PHE A 164 -9.37 -2.37 9.46
CA PHE A 164 -7.94 -2.13 9.54
C PHE A 164 -7.52 -1.38 10.81
N CYS A 165 -8.19 -0.28 11.15
CA CYS A 165 -7.94 0.47 12.37
C CYS A 165 -8.27 -0.36 13.62
N GLY A 166 -9.37 -1.13 13.60
CA GLY A 166 -9.78 -1.98 14.71
C GLY A 166 -8.77 -3.10 14.98
N LEU A 167 -8.37 -3.84 13.94
CA LEU A 167 -7.36 -4.89 14.06
C LEU A 167 -6.00 -4.31 14.45
N GLY A 168 -5.57 -3.20 13.83
CA GLY A 168 -4.32 -2.50 14.18
C GLY A 168 -4.30 -2.03 15.64
N HIS A 169 -5.41 -1.49 16.14
CA HIS A 169 -5.57 -1.13 17.55
C HIS A 169 -5.44 -2.34 18.47
N TRP A 170 -6.14 -3.43 18.17
CA TRP A 170 -6.10 -4.64 19.00
C TRP A 170 -4.74 -5.33 18.98
N MET A 171 -4.06 -5.38 17.84
CA MET A 171 -2.70 -5.94 17.74
C MET A 171 -1.71 -5.18 18.62
N ARG A 172 -1.79 -3.85 18.64
CA ARG A 172 -1.01 -3.01 19.57
C ARG A 172 -1.42 -3.24 21.02
N LYS A 173 -2.72 -3.16 21.32
CA LYS A 173 -3.26 -3.27 22.68
C LYS A 173 -2.85 -4.58 23.34
N VAL A 174 -2.99 -5.69 22.64
CA VAL A 174 -2.62 -7.01 23.18
C VAL A 174 -1.12 -7.07 23.48
N SER A 175 -0.28 -6.62 22.55
CA SER A 175 1.17 -6.68 22.72
C SER A 175 1.67 -5.76 23.84
N PHE A 176 1.20 -4.52 23.87
CA PHE A 176 1.66 -3.50 24.82
C PHE A 176 1.12 -3.77 26.23
N SER A 177 -0.09 -4.31 26.36
CA SER A 177 -0.62 -4.70 27.66
C SER A 177 0.15 -5.88 28.26
N GLN A 178 0.62 -6.81 27.40
CA GLN A 178 1.40 -7.96 27.84
C GLN A 178 2.73 -7.55 28.48
N ASP A 179 3.37 -6.47 28.04
CA ASP A 179 4.60 -5.99 28.68
C ASP A 179 4.36 -5.44 30.10
N ARG A 180 3.14 -4.93 30.36
CA ARG A 180 2.78 -4.33 31.66
C ARG A 180 2.49 -5.37 32.73
N ASP A 181 1.66 -6.37 32.42
CA ASP A 181 1.20 -7.37 33.39
C ASP A 181 1.82 -8.76 33.20
N GLY A 182 2.35 -9.09 32.01
CA GLY A 182 2.93 -10.40 31.69
C GLY A 182 1.90 -11.53 31.59
N ASP A 183 0.61 -11.22 31.50
CA ASP A 183 -0.45 -12.23 31.57
C ASP A 183 -0.55 -13.05 30.26
N PRO A 184 -0.44 -14.40 30.30
CA PRO A 184 -0.56 -15.26 29.11
C PRO A 184 -1.89 -15.10 28.35
N LYS A 185 -2.95 -14.58 28.99
CA LYS A 185 -4.22 -14.28 28.32
C LYS A 185 -4.03 -13.42 27.06
N TRP A 186 -3.06 -12.51 27.08
CA TRP A 186 -2.78 -11.61 25.97
C TRP A 186 -2.24 -12.36 24.77
N THR A 187 -1.30 -13.29 24.97
CA THR A 187 -0.79 -14.13 23.90
C THR A 187 -1.91 -14.94 23.24
N HIS A 188 -2.75 -15.61 24.04
CA HIS A 188 -3.88 -16.37 23.51
C HIS A 188 -4.92 -15.51 22.81
N LEU A 189 -5.24 -14.33 23.36
CA LEU A 189 -6.16 -13.39 22.72
C LEU A 189 -5.59 -12.89 21.38
N GLY A 190 -4.31 -12.54 21.34
CA GLY A 190 -3.62 -12.12 20.12
C GLY A 190 -3.67 -13.18 19.02
N MET A 191 -3.47 -14.46 19.37
CA MET A 191 -3.60 -15.57 18.42
C MET A 191 -5.03 -15.72 17.90
N LYS A 192 -6.04 -15.68 18.78
CA LYS A 192 -7.46 -15.79 18.39
C LYS A 192 -7.89 -14.63 17.49
N LEU A 193 -7.52 -13.40 17.86
CA LEU A 193 -7.79 -12.21 17.06
C LEU A 193 -7.07 -12.26 15.72
N SER A 194 -5.85 -12.79 15.66
CA SER A 194 -5.12 -12.96 14.40
C SER A 194 -5.77 -14.02 13.50
N ALA A 195 -6.21 -15.14 14.07
CA ALA A 195 -6.88 -16.21 13.32
C ALA A 195 -8.20 -15.75 12.69
N ALA A 196 -9.01 -14.97 13.42
CA ALA A 196 -10.23 -14.36 12.88
C ALA A 196 -9.95 -13.12 12.02
N GLY A 197 -8.88 -12.39 12.34
CA GLY A 197 -8.49 -11.14 11.70
C GLY A 197 -7.92 -11.31 10.30
N ILE A 198 -7.20 -12.41 10.03
CA ILE A 198 -6.63 -12.69 8.68
C ILE A 198 -7.73 -12.75 7.62
N PRO A 199 -8.80 -13.58 7.74
CA PRO A 199 -9.90 -13.57 6.77
C PRO A 199 -10.58 -12.20 6.65
N ALA A 200 -10.84 -11.53 7.77
CA ALA A 200 -11.48 -10.20 7.77
C ALA A 200 -10.64 -9.15 7.03
N ALA A 201 -9.35 -9.08 7.32
CA ALA A 201 -8.41 -8.18 6.67
C ALA A 201 -8.18 -8.53 5.19
N ALA A 202 -8.13 -9.83 4.84
CA ALA A 202 -7.99 -10.27 3.46
C ALA A 202 -9.20 -9.89 2.61
N LEU A 203 -10.42 -10.06 3.14
CA LEU A 203 -11.65 -9.63 2.46
C LEU A 203 -11.71 -8.09 2.36
N ALA A 204 -11.42 -7.37 3.44
CA ALA A 204 -11.38 -5.90 3.43
C ALA A 204 -10.34 -5.36 2.45
N LEU A 205 -9.16 -5.99 2.36
CA LEU A 205 -8.12 -5.66 1.38
C LEU A 205 -8.61 -5.93 -0.04
N THR A 206 -9.23 -7.09 -0.29
CA THR A 206 -9.67 -7.49 -1.62
C THR A 206 -10.75 -6.55 -2.15
N PHE A 207 -11.83 -6.37 -1.38
CA PHE A 207 -12.91 -5.48 -1.78
C PHE A 207 -12.47 -4.00 -1.75
N GLY A 208 -11.57 -3.62 -0.85
CA GLY A 208 -10.93 -2.31 -0.84
C GLY A 208 -10.12 -2.05 -2.11
N ALA A 209 -9.35 -3.02 -2.60
CA ALA A 209 -8.62 -2.89 -3.87
C ALA A 209 -9.58 -2.79 -5.06
N PHE A 210 -10.71 -3.50 -5.02
CA PHE A 210 -11.75 -3.38 -6.04
C PHE A 210 -12.35 -1.98 -6.05
N ASP A 211 -12.75 -1.47 -4.90
CA ASP A 211 -13.40 -0.17 -4.76
C ASP A 211 -12.44 0.99 -5.03
N MET A 212 -11.22 0.95 -4.49
CA MET A 212 -10.27 2.07 -4.57
C MET A 212 -9.57 2.15 -5.91
N PHE A 213 -9.23 1.00 -6.53
CA PHE A 213 -8.36 0.98 -7.72
C PHE A 213 -9.02 0.33 -8.93
N MET A 214 -9.57 -0.88 -8.81
CA MET A 214 -10.16 -1.57 -9.96
C MET A 214 -11.35 -0.80 -10.54
N SER A 215 -12.16 -0.17 -9.68
CA SER A 215 -13.34 0.60 -10.08
C SER A 215 -13.02 1.91 -10.80
N LEU A 216 -11.74 2.34 -10.85
CA LEU A 216 -11.32 3.48 -11.69
C LEU A 216 -11.68 3.24 -13.16
N GLU A 217 -11.63 1.98 -13.59
CA GLU A 217 -12.11 1.49 -14.89
C GLU A 217 -13.18 0.41 -14.64
N TYR A 218 -14.34 0.82 -14.14
CA TYR A 218 -15.39 -0.10 -13.67
C TYR A 218 -15.92 -1.09 -14.73
N GLN A 219 -15.68 -0.85 -16.02
CA GLN A 219 -16.02 -1.80 -17.09
C GLN A 219 -15.14 -3.05 -17.02
N TRP A 220 -13.87 -2.89 -16.61
CA TRP A 220 -12.93 -3.98 -16.39
C TRP A 220 -13.18 -4.71 -15.07
N PHE A 221 -12.77 -5.97 -14.97
CA PHE A 221 -12.75 -6.71 -13.71
C PHE A 221 -11.69 -7.81 -13.73
N SER A 222 -11.17 -8.16 -12.54
CA SER A 222 -10.35 -9.34 -12.36
C SER A 222 -10.42 -9.82 -10.92
N THR A 223 -10.65 -11.12 -10.72
CA THR A 223 -10.65 -11.74 -9.39
C THR A 223 -9.26 -11.76 -8.77
N MET A 224 -8.21 -11.82 -9.60
CA MET A 224 -6.82 -11.89 -9.16
C MET A 224 -6.29 -10.54 -8.64
N TYR A 225 -6.98 -9.44 -8.94
CA TYR A 225 -6.57 -8.09 -8.59
C TYR A 225 -6.42 -7.87 -7.08
N GLY A 226 -7.30 -8.47 -6.27
CA GLY A 226 -7.17 -8.42 -4.80
C GLY A 226 -5.92 -9.14 -4.30
N VAL A 227 -5.58 -10.28 -4.89
CA VAL A 227 -4.39 -11.07 -4.53
C VAL A 227 -3.12 -10.37 -4.99
N TRP A 228 -3.15 -9.69 -6.13
CA TRP A 228 -2.06 -8.80 -6.58
C TRP A 228 -1.77 -7.73 -5.52
N PHE A 229 -2.79 -7.01 -5.07
CA PHE A 229 -2.61 -5.96 -4.08
C PHE A 229 -2.13 -6.52 -2.72
N PHE A 230 -2.58 -7.71 -2.33
CA PHE A 230 -2.05 -8.42 -1.16
C PHE A 230 -0.57 -8.76 -1.30
N ALA A 231 -0.17 -9.35 -2.44
CA ALA A 231 1.23 -9.71 -2.69
C ALA A 231 2.14 -8.48 -2.64
N GLY A 232 1.74 -7.38 -3.30
CA GLY A 232 2.45 -6.10 -3.26
C GLY A 232 2.54 -5.54 -1.83
N SER A 233 1.43 -5.55 -1.09
CA SER A 233 1.36 -5.06 0.30
C SER A 233 2.34 -5.78 1.22
N ILE A 234 2.41 -7.12 1.18
CA ILE A 234 3.36 -7.89 2.00
C ILE A 234 4.81 -7.58 1.60
N ARG A 235 5.12 -7.47 0.30
CA ARG A 235 6.47 -7.11 -0.17
C ARG A 235 6.89 -5.73 0.34
N ALA A 236 6.01 -4.74 0.23
CA ALA A 236 6.27 -3.39 0.71
C ALA A 236 6.45 -3.36 2.24
N ALA A 237 5.62 -4.09 2.97
CA ALA A 237 5.75 -4.22 4.42
C ALA A 237 7.08 -4.87 4.84
N LEU A 238 7.46 -6.00 4.24
CA LEU A 238 8.75 -6.66 4.50
C LEU A 238 9.93 -5.71 4.26
N ALA A 239 9.90 -4.96 3.16
CA ALA A 239 10.93 -3.98 2.84
C ALA A 239 11.04 -2.89 3.91
N VAL A 240 9.91 -2.28 4.32
CA VAL A 240 9.92 -1.25 5.39
C VAL A 240 10.34 -1.85 6.73
N THR A 241 9.92 -3.07 7.06
CA THR A 241 10.32 -3.77 8.29
C THR A 241 11.82 -4.00 8.33
N ILE A 242 12.43 -4.46 7.23
CA ILE A 242 13.88 -4.64 7.14
C ILE A 242 14.61 -3.30 7.31
N ILE A 243 14.15 -2.22 6.67
CA ILE A 243 14.73 -0.88 6.84
C ILE A 243 14.66 -0.45 8.31
N CYS A 244 13.49 -0.62 8.96
CA CYS A 244 13.28 -0.27 10.35
C CYS A 244 14.20 -1.07 11.28
N CYS A 245 14.26 -2.39 11.13
CA CYS A 245 15.14 -3.25 11.93
C CYS A 245 16.62 -2.93 11.72
N LEU A 246 17.05 -2.68 10.49
CA LEU A 246 18.44 -2.29 10.19
C LEU A 246 18.79 -0.95 10.84
N TYR A 247 17.93 0.06 10.70
CA TYR A 247 18.10 1.36 11.35
C TYR A 247 18.27 1.19 12.87
N LEU A 248 17.30 0.54 13.52
CA LEU A 248 17.32 0.32 14.97
C LEU A 248 18.48 -0.57 15.43
N SER A 249 18.99 -1.47 14.58
CA SER A 249 20.17 -2.29 14.92
C SER A 249 21.48 -1.51 14.90
N THR A 250 21.56 -0.43 14.11
CA THR A 250 22.78 0.39 13.97
C THR A 250 22.84 1.55 14.98
N SER A 251 21.71 2.22 15.21
CA SER A 251 21.64 3.46 16.01
C SER A 251 20.68 3.38 17.20
N GLY A 252 19.93 2.29 17.37
CA GLY A 252 18.82 2.22 18.32
C GLY A 252 18.86 1.02 19.27
N SER A 253 17.68 0.72 19.80
CA SER A 253 17.41 -0.27 20.86
C SER A 253 17.67 -1.72 20.46
N LEU A 254 17.74 -2.03 19.16
CA LEU A 254 17.97 -3.39 18.68
C LEU A 254 19.45 -3.74 18.53
N LYS A 255 20.36 -2.85 18.92
CA LYS A 255 21.81 -3.04 18.81
C LYS A 255 22.26 -4.27 19.61
N GLY A 256 22.87 -5.23 18.92
CA GLY A 256 23.31 -6.51 19.51
C GLY A 256 22.22 -7.55 19.71
N LEU A 257 20.94 -7.19 19.49
CA LEU A 257 19.79 -8.08 19.63
C LEU A 257 19.29 -8.56 18.26
N TYR A 258 19.28 -7.67 17.27
CA TYR A 258 18.93 -8.01 15.89
C TYR A 258 20.12 -8.72 15.19
N LYS A 259 20.04 -10.04 15.14
CA LYS A 259 21.07 -10.91 14.57
C LYS A 259 20.96 -11.10 13.06
N GLN A 260 22.04 -11.58 12.45
CA GLN A 260 22.12 -11.97 11.05
C GLN A 260 21.03 -12.99 10.66
N ALA A 261 20.69 -13.94 11.53
CA ALA A 261 19.64 -14.92 11.26
C ALA A 261 18.27 -14.27 10.98
N HIS A 262 17.89 -13.26 11.77
CA HIS A 262 16.66 -12.49 11.54
C HIS A 262 16.68 -11.77 10.18
N GLN A 263 17.83 -11.22 9.79
CA GLN A 263 18.01 -10.56 8.49
C GLN A 263 17.82 -11.55 7.35
N TYR A 264 18.44 -12.73 7.48
CA TYR A 264 18.34 -13.78 6.48
C TYR A 264 16.89 -14.25 6.30
N ASP A 265 16.17 -14.52 7.39
CA ASP A 265 14.78 -14.99 7.32
C ASP A 265 13.84 -13.96 6.67
N LEU A 266 13.99 -12.68 7.03
CA LEU A 266 13.23 -11.59 6.39
C LEU A 266 13.57 -11.43 4.91
N ALA A 267 14.84 -11.60 4.54
CA ALA A 267 15.26 -11.56 3.14
C ALA A 267 14.75 -12.78 2.35
N CYS A 268 14.67 -13.96 2.97
CA CYS A 268 14.06 -15.16 2.40
C CYS A 268 12.56 -14.99 2.17
N LEU A 269 11.83 -14.41 3.14
CA LEU A 269 10.43 -14.03 2.95
C LEU A 269 10.27 -13.00 1.82
N SER A 270 11.17 -12.03 1.72
CA SER A 270 11.16 -11.02 0.65
C SER A 270 11.36 -11.64 -0.74
N LEU A 271 12.22 -12.66 -0.85
CA LEU A 271 12.40 -13.45 -2.06
C LEU A 271 11.15 -14.27 -2.38
N ALA A 272 10.58 -14.97 -1.40
CA ALA A 272 9.37 -15.77 -1.59
C ALA A 272 8.20 -14.92 -2.10
N PHE A 273 7.98 -13.75 -1.50
CA PHE A 273 6.94 -12.83 -1.95
C PHE A 273 7.25 -12.14 -3.28
N THR A 274 8.54 -12.00 -3.66
CA THR A 274 8.92 -11.57 -5.02
C THR A 274 8.48 -12.59 -6.08
N VAL A 275 8.69 -13.88 -5.82
CA VAL A 275 8.21 -14.96 -6.69
C VAL A 275 6.68 -15.03 -6.69
N PHE A 276 6.06 -14.90 -5.51
CA PHE A 276 4.59 -14.92 -5.39
C PHE A 276 3.93 -13.78 -6.17
N TRP A 277 4.41 -12.54 -6.04
CA TRP A 277 3.89 -11.41 -6.82
C TRP A 277 4.02 -11.67 -8.33
N ALA A 278 5.18 -12.16 -8.78
CA ALA A 278 5.40 -12.44 -10.19
C ALA A 278 4.46 -13.53 -10.71
N TYR A 279 4.25 -14.59 -9.94
CA TYR A 279 3.27 -15.63 -10.25
C TYR A 279 1.85 -15.05 -10.41
N ILE A 280 1.41 -14.23 -9.46
CA ILE A 280 0.07 -13.65 -9.47
C ILE A 280 -0.12 -12.69 -10.66
N SER A 281 0.81 -11.75 -10.84
CA SER A 281 0.77 -10.76 -11.94
C SER A 281 0.86 -11.43 -13.31
N PHE A 282 1.74 -12.42 -13.46
CA PHE A 282 1.86 -13.18 -14.70
C PHE A 282 0.61 -14.02 -14.97
N SER A 283 0.07 -14.71 -13.96
CA SER A 283 -1.14 -15.53 -14.13
C SER A 283 -2.34 -14.68 -14.55
N GLN A 284 -2.49 -13.48 -13.97
CA GLN A 284 -3.53 -12.54 -14.38
C GLN A 284 -3.37 -12.15 -15.86
N TYR A 285 -2.16 -11.73 -16.26
CA TYR A 285 -1.88 -11.37 -17.65
C TYR A 285 -2.11 -12.56 -18.60
N PHE A 286 -1.53 -13.72 -18.28
CA PHE A 286 -1.57 -14.89 -19.14
C PHE A 286 -2.99 -15.40 -19.38
N LEU A 287 -3.85 -15.42 -18.35
CA LEU A 287 -5.24 -15.84 -18.50
C LEU A 287 -6.05 -14.87 -19.35
N ILE A 288 -5.89 -13.55 -19.13
CA ILE A 288 -6.59 -12.52 -19.92
C ILE A 288 -6.11 -12.55 -21.38
N TYR A 289 -4.80 -12.67 -21.59
CA TYR A 289 -4.20 -12.80 -22.91
C TYR A 289 -4.70 -14.06 -23.64
N SER A 290 -4.80 -15.18 -22.94
CA SER A 290 -5.20 -16.47 -23.54
C SER A 290 -6.70 -16.52 -23.88
N ALA A 291 -7.56 -15.97 -23.03
CA ALA A 291 -9.00 -15.93 -23.27
C ALA A 291 -9.39 -14.84 -24.28
N ASN A 292 -8.64 -13.74 -24.32
CA ASN A 292 -8.79 -12.61 -25.22
C ASN A 292 -10.24 -12.08 -25.31
N ILE A 293 -10.89 -11.95 -24.15
CA ILE A 293 -12.26 -11.42 -24.03
C ILE A 293 -12.19 -9.89 -24.08
N PRO A 294 -12.90 -9.21 -25.01
CA PRO A 294 -12.78 -7.76 -25.22
C PRO A 294 -12.95 -6.91 -23.96
N GLU A 295 -13.90 -7.29 -23.08
CA GLU A 295 -14.18 -6.62 -21.82
C GLU A 295 -13.00 -6.63 -20.83
N GLU A 296 -12.08 -7.58 -20.95
CA GLU A 296 -10.92 -7.73 -20.06
C GLU A 296 -9.62 -7.25 -20.73
N THR A 297 -9.52 -7.38 -22.05
CA THR A 297 -8.28 -7.13 -22.79
C THR A 297 -7.96 -5.65 -22.95
N PHE A 298 -8.99 -4.78 -23.05
CA PHE A 298 -8.76 -3.34 -23.32
C PHE A 298 -7.82 -2.70 -22.29
N TRP A 299 -7.88 -3.16 -21.03
CA TRP A 299 -7.05 -2.67 -19.95
C TRP A 299 -5.56 -2.96 -20.18
N TYR A 300 -5.22 -4.12 -20.74
CA TYR A 300 -3.85 -4.45 -21.14
C TYR A 300 -3.47 -3.82 -22.48
N THR A 301 -4.40 -3.72 -23.44
CA THR A 301 -4.14 -3.10 -24.75
C THR A 301 -3.61 -1.68 -24.62
N ILE A 302 -4.27 -0.83 -23.82
CA ILE A 302 -3.83 0.57 -23.60
C ILE A 302 -2.44 0.67 -22.94
N ARG A 303 -2.00 -0.41 -22.29
CA ARG A 303 -0.69 -0.54 -21.63
C ARG A 303 0.39 -1.12 -22.55
N GLU A 304 0.04 -1.62 -23.73
CA GLU A 304 0.98 -2.21 -24.69
C GLU A 304 1.12 -1.40 -25.98
N ILE A 305 -0.01 -0.94 -26.53
CA ILE A 305 -0.10 -0.31 -27.85
C ILE A 305 -1.06 0.88 -27.75
N ASP A 306 -0.74 1.97 -28.43
CA ASP A 306 -1.67 3.07 -28.62
C ASP A 306 -2.71 2.65 -29.68
N PRO A 307 -4.01 2.58 -29.31
CA PRO A 307 -5.06 2.12 -30.22
C PRO A 307 -5.29 3.05 -31.42
N ASN A 308 -4.82 4.30 -31.38
CA ASN A 308 -5.00 5.27 -32.48
C ASN A 308 -3.86 5.23 -33.50
N THR A 309 -2.63 5.00 -33.04
CA THR A 309 -1.44 5.04 -33.90
C THR A 309 -0.89 3.65 -34.23
N GLY A 310 -1.22 2.63 -33.44
CA GLY A 310 -0.64 1.28 -33.54
C GLY A 310 0.80 1.19 -33.02
N GLU A 311 1.36 2.29 -32.50
CA GLU A 311 2.70 2.33 -31.92
C GLU A 311 2.71 1.76 -30.48
N ARG A 312 3.90 1.47 -29.96
CA ARG A 312 4.04 1.02 -28.57
C ARG A 312 3.61 2.13 -27.62
N SER A 313 2.66 1.84 -26.74
CA SER A 313 2.26 2.75 -25.66
C SER A 313 3.46 3.00 -24.74
N GLY A 314 3.61 4.21 -24.21
CA GLY A 314 4.69 4.50 -23.24
C GLY A 314 4.64 3.55 -22.03
N TRP A 315 3.44 3.07 -21.67
CA TRP A 315 3.20 2.10 -20.62
C TRP A 315 3.86 0.74 -20.88
N PHE A 316 4.14 0.40 -22.14
CA PHE A 316 4.86 -0.83 -22.49
C PHE A 316 6.23 -0.88 -21.80
N TRP A 317 6.95 0.24 -21.80
CA TRP A 317 8.26 0.33 -21.14
C TRP A 317 8.15 0.25 -19.62
N VAL A 318 7.05 0.74 -19.04
CA VAL A 318 6.76 0.54 -17.61
C VAL A 318 6.50 -0.94 -17.33
N SER A 319 5.72 -1.64 -18.16
CA SER A 319 5.50 -3.08 -18.06
C SER A 319 6.81 -3.88 -18.13
N MET A 320 7.70 -3.54 -19.07
CA MET A 320 9.03 -4.14 -19.15
C MET A 320 9.87 -3.84 -17.90
N GLY A 321 9.78 -2.60 -17.39
CA GLY A 321 10.38 -2.21 -16.11
C GLY A 321 9.91 -3.08 -14.95
N LEU A 322 8.61 -3.38 -14.86
CA LEU A 322 8.08 -4.27 -13.80
C LEU A 322 8.58 -5.71 -13.96
N ILE A 323 8.61 -6.25 -15.17
CA ILE A 323 9.11 -7.61 -15.42
C ILE A 323 10.58 -7.71 -15.00
N PHE A 324 11.45 -6.84 -15.52
CA PHE A 324 12.89 -6.94 -15.28
C PHE A 324 13.33 -6.37 -13.93
N GLY A 325 12.74 -5.24 -13.52
CA GLY A 325 13.12 -4.52 -12.32
C GLY A 325 12.31 -4.88 -11.07
N HIS A 326 11.03 -5.24 -11.18
CA HIS A 326 10.25 -5.63 -10.00
C HIS A 326 10.32 -7.14 -9.72
N PHE A 327 10.53 -7.98 -10.73
CA PHE A 327 10.70 -9.43 -10.57
C PHE A 327 12.14 -9.91 -10.81
N PHE A 328 12.65 -9.91 -12.05
CA PHE A 328 13.90 -10.61 -12.39
C PHE A 328 15.09 -10.13 -11.56
N PHE A 329 15.28 -8.81 -11.44
CA PHE A 329 16.41 -8.26 -10.71
C PHE A 329 16.34 -8.61 -9.20
N PRO A 330 15.24 -8.32 -8.46
CA PRO A 330 15.15 -8.73 -7.06
C PRO A 330 15.22 -10.24 -6.84
N PHE A 331 14.65 -11.03 -7.75
CA PHE A 331 14.76 -12.48 -7.73
C PHE A 331 16.23 -12.92 -7.80
N LEU A 332 16.96 -12.54 -8.84
CA LEU A 332 18.37 -12.92 -9.03
C LEU A 332 19.25 -12.35 -7.91
N TYR A 333 19.00 -11.11 -7.48
CA TYR A 333 19.78 -10.46 -6.43
C TYR A 333 19.63 -11.17 -5.10
N LEU A 334 18.38 -11.49 -4.69
CA LEU A 334 18.10 -12.14 -3.42
C LEU A 334 18.44 -13.64 -3.43
N LEU A 335 18.63 -14.30 -4.57
CA LEU A 335 19.09 -15.70 -4.59
C LEU A 335 20.42 -15.88 -3.84
N PHE A 336 21.36 -14.94 -3.97
CA PHE A 336 22.68 -15.04 -3.36
C PHE A 336 22.66 -14.80 -1.85
N TYR A 337 23.21 -15.74 -1.07
CA TYR A 337 23.27 -15.68 0.40
C TYR A 337 23.85 -14.35 0.93
N ARG A 338 24.98 -13.88 0.39
CA ARG A 338 25.62 -12.62 0.82
C ARG A 338 24.72 -11.39 0.69
N ASN A 339 23.80 -11.39 -0.26
CA ASN A 339 22.88 -10.28 -0.47
C ASN A 339 21.72 -10.27 0.55
N LYS A 340 21.49 -11.40 1.23
CA LYS A 340 20.48 -11.55 2.30
C LYS A 340 21.01 -11.17 3.69
N ILE A 341 22.32 -11.24 3.91
CA ILE A 341 22.93 -11.05 5.24
C ILE A 341 23.76 -9.78 5.40
N VAL A 342 24.22 -9.16 4.30
CA VAL A 342 25.03 -7.94 4.39
C VAL A 342 24.10 -6.73 4.41
N GLY A 343 24.03 -6.04 5.56
CA GLY A 343 23.13 -4.91 5.81
C GLY A 343 23.02 -3.89 4.66
N PRO A 344 24.12 -3.27 4.17
CA PRO A 344 24.05 -2.31 3.06
C PRO A 344 23.51 -2.89 1.75
N ARG A 345 23.78 -4.18 1.45
CA ARG A 345 23.27 -4.86 0.26
C ARG A 345 21.77 -5.14 0.39
N LEU A 346 21.36 -5.58 1.57
CA LEU A 346 19.97 -5.80 1.89
C LEU A 346 19.18 -4.49 1.85
N LEU A 347 19.73 -3.40 2.41
CA LEU A 347 19.15 -2.06 2.35
C LEU A 347 18.93 -1.59 0.91
N PHE A 348 19.94 -1.77 0.05
CA PHE A 348 19.83 -1.42 -1.37
C PHE A 348 18.64 -2.14 -2.03
N ILE A 349 18.50 -3.46 -1.84
CA ILE A 349 17.45 -4.21 -2.52
C ILE A 349 16.06 -3.94 -1.95
N VAL A 350 15.90 -3.69 -0.64
CA VAL A 350 14.59 -3.34 -0.08
C VAL A 350 14.14 -1.94 -0.51
N CYS A 351 15.06 -0.97 -0.63
CA CYS A 351 14.76 0.33 -1.23
C CYS A 351 14.35 0.18 -2.70
N TRP A 352 15.04 -0.69 -3.46
CA TRP A 352 14.66 -1.02 -4.83
C TRP A 352 13.25 -1.63 -4.92
N ILE A 353 12.92 -2.57 -4.03
CA ILE A 353 11.58 -3.17 -3.95
C ILE A 353 10.51 -2.10 -3.71
N LEU A 354 10.75 -1.13 -2.82
CA LEU A 354 9.81 -0.04 -2.54
C LEU A 354 9.60 0.88 -3.75
N VAL A 355 10.68 1.26 -4.45
CA VAL A 355 10.59 2.08 -5.67
C VAL A 355 9.78 1.36 -6.74
N PHE A 356 10.02 0.08 -6.98
CA PHE A 356 9.25 -0.67 -7.97
C PHE A 356 7.84 -1.05 -7.50
N HIS A 357 7.59 -1.13 -6.18
CA HIS A 357 6.23 -1.26 -5.65
C HIS A 357 5.42 0.01 -5.92
N LEU A 358 6.02 1.20 -5.76
CA LEU A 358 5.40 2.45 -6.18
C LEU A 358 5.13 2.46 -7.69
N LEU A 359 6.06 1.97 -8.51
CA LEU A 359 5.88 1.83 -9.96
C LEU A 359 4.77 0.84 -10.32
N ASP A 360 4.62 -0.25 -9.56
CA ASP A 360 3.55 -1.24 -9.75
C ASP A 360 2.17 -0.64 -9.43
N LEU A 361 2.05 0.09 -8.33
CA LEU A 361 0.84 0.86 -8.02
C LEU A 361 0.56 1.93 -9.09
N TYR A 362 1.61 2.60 -9.57
CA TYR A 362 1.50 3.60 -10.64
C TYR A 362 0.93 2.99 -11.93
N TRP A 363 1.44 1.84 -12.35
CA TRP A 363 1.00 1.11 -13.53
C TRP A 363 -0.44 0.56 -13.41
N ASN A 364 -0.91 0.29 -12.20
CA ASN A 364 -2.29 -0.15 -11.98
C ASN A 364 -3.29 1.01 -11.86
N ILE A 365 -2.91 2.12 -11.22
CA ILE A 365 -3.82 3.23 -10.88
C ILE A 365 -3.91 4.29 -11.99
N ILE A 366 -2.80 4.60 -12.66
CA ILE A 366 -2.71 5.79 -13.52
C ILE A 366 -3.17 5.55 -14.96
N PRO A 367 -2.86 4.45 -15.65
CA PRO A 367 -3.35 4.27 -17.00
C PRO A 367 -4.87 4.08 -16.97
N GLY A 368 -5.56 4.99 -17.65
CA GLY A 368 -7.00 4.98 -17.85
C GLY A 368 -7.32 5.64 -19.18
N ARG A 369 -8.56 5.46 -19.65
CA ARG A 369 -9.02 6.02 -20.93
C ARG A 369 -9.43 7.47 -20.73
N GLU A 370 -8.79 8.38 -21.45
CA GLU A 370 -9.17 9.78 -21.52
C GLU A 370 -9.94 10.03 -22.81
N ILE A 371 -11.17 10.52 -22.67
CA ILE A 371 -12.08 10.73 -23.79
C ILE A 371 -11.58 11.91 -24.61
N VAL A 372 -11.25 11.66 -25.88
CA VAL A 372 -10.76 12.69 -26.80
C VAL A 372 -11.59 12.61 -28.08
N PRO A 373 -12.54 13.53 -28.27
CA PRO A 373 -13.39 13.57 -29.45
C PRO A 373 -12.55 13.71 -30.73
N GLY A 374 -12.85 12.89 -31.74
CA GLY A 374 -12.19 12.95 -33.05
C GLY A 374 -11.03 11.96 -33.26
N LEU A 375 -10.65 11.19 -32.24
CA LEU A 375 -9.73 10.06 -32.39
C LEU A 375 -10.44 8.82 -32.95
N ILE A 376 -9.67 7.87 -33.50
CA ILE A 376 -10.19 6.66 -34.15
C ILE A 376 -11.03 5.82 -33.19
N VAL A 377 -10.55 5.64 -31.96
CA VAL A 377 -11.28 4.90 -30.92
C VAL A 377 -12.02 5.80 -29.92
N GLY A 378 -11.95 7.13 -30.10
CA GLY A 378 -12.60 8.11 -29.22
C GLY A 378 -11.92 8.35 -27.87
N PHE A 379 -10.78 7.70 -27.61
CA PHE A 379 -9.97 7.92 -26.41
C PHE A 379 -8.48 7.74 -26.68
N GLU A 380 -7.69 8.23 -25.74
CA GLU A 380 -6.28 7.89 -25.59
C GLU A 380 -5.97 7.38 -24.19
N ALA A 381 -4.85 6.67 -24.04
CA ALA A 381 -4.38 6.26 -22.73
C ALA A 381 -3.70 7.45 -22.05
N ARG A 382 -4.05 7.75 -20.80
CA ARG A 382 -3.36 8.78 -20.01
C ARG A 382 -1.84 8.62 -20.11
N PRO A 383 -1.06 9.67 -20.40
CA PRO A 383 0.37 9.55 -20.61
C PRO A 383 1.13 9.09 -19.37
N VAL A 384 2.27 8.42 -19.58
CA VAL A 384 3.17 7.95 -18.52
C VAL A 384 3.76 9.11 -17.72
N LEU A 385 3.94 10.28 -18.33
CA LEU A 385 4.45 11.47 -17.65
C LEU A 385 3.38 12.56 -17.71
N GLY A 386 3.07 13.17 -16.57
CA GLY A 386 2.05 14.22 -16.47
C GLY A 386 2.01 14.85 -15.08
N SER A 387 1.06 15.77 -14.87
CA SER A 387 0.91 16.52 -13.60
C SER A 387 0.60 15.59 -12.42
N HIS A 388 -0.05 14.44 -12.66
CA HIS A 388 -0.34 13.41 -11.66
C HIS A 388 0.91 12.88 -10.96
N LEU A 389 2.09 12.91 -11.59
CA LEU A 389 3.36 12.57 -10.93
C LEU A 389 3.76 13.60 -9.89
N LEU A 390 3.60 14.88 -10.19
CA LEU A 390 3.95 15.96 -9.25
C LEU A 390 3.05 15.92 -8.03
N TRP A 391 1.73 15.78 -8.24
CA TRP A 391 0.76 15.58 -7.17
C TRP A 391 1.00 14.27 -6.41
N GLY A 392 1.36 13.21 -7.13
CA GLY A 392 1.69 11.90 -6.57
C GLY A 392 2.90 11.93 -5.65
N LEU A 393 3.99 12.59 -6.05
CA LEU A 393 5.19 12.77 -5.23
C LEU A 393 4.90 13.63 -4.00
N ALA A 394 4.14 14.71 -4.15
CA ALA A 394 3.74 15.55 -3.02
C ALA A 394 2.91 14.77 -1.99
N SER A 395 1.91 13.99 -2.46
CA SER A 395 1.10 13.12 -1.59
C SER A 395 1.93 12.00 -0.96
N LEU A 396 2.79 11.34 -1.74
CA LEU A 396 3.67 10.27 -1.25
C LEU A 396 4.56 10.78 -0.10
N VAL A 397 5.20 11.94 -0.27
CA VAL A 397 6.04 12.54 0.77
C VAL A 397 5.19 13.02 1.95
N GLY A 398 4.08 13.72 1.71
CA GLY A 398 3.21 14.25 2.77
C GLY A 398 2.60 13.16 3.66
N VAL A 399 1.97 12.15 3.04
CA VAL A 399 1.39 11.00 3.76
C VAL A 399 2.50 10.19 4.43
N GLY A 400 3.66 10.05 3.78
CA GLY A 400 4.82 9.34 4.34
C GLY A 400 5.38 9.99 5.59
N CYS A 401 5.60 11.30 5.55
CA CYS A 401 6.02 12.08 6.71
C CYS A 401 5.02 11.96 7.86
N LEU A 402 3.71 11.97 7.57
CA LEU A 402 2.66 11.79 8.59
C LEU A 402 2.71 10.38 9.20
N CYS A 403 2.85 9.35 8.38
CA CYS A 403 2.95 7.96 8.84
C CYS A 403 4.20 7.75 9.70
N VAL A 404 5.37 8.19 9.23
CA VAL A 404 6.64 8.08 9.96
C VAL A 404 6.58 8.86 11.26
N TRP A 405 6.05 10.08 11.26
CA TRP A 405 5.83 10.86 12.48
C TRP A 405 4.95 10.12 13.48
N SER A 406 3.83 9.52 13.03
CA SER A 406 2.94 8.77 13.91
C SER A 406 3.61 7.53 14.51
N VAL A 407 4.46 6.85 13.73
CA VAL A 407 5.22 5.68 14.19
C VAL A 407 6.29 6.10 15.19
N LEU A 408 7.06 7.16 14.91
CA LEU A 408 8.05 7.70 15.85
C LEU A 408 7.41 8.12 17.17
N ARG A 409 6.24 8.77 17.12
CA ARG A 409 5.48 9.11 18.34
C ARG A 409 5.07 7.87 19.12
N SER A 410 4.78 6.75 18.45
CA SER A 410 4.50 5.48 19.12
C SER A 410 5.74 4.80 19.69
N PHE A 411 6.95 5.08 19.19
CA PHE A 411 8.20 4.62 19.81
C PHE A 411 8.56 5.49 21.02
N GLN A 412 8.29 6.79 20.93
CA GLN A 412 8.56 7.75 22.02
C GLN A 412 7.52 7.68 23.14
N SER A 413 6.36 7.07 22.91
CA SER A 413 5.37 6.86 23.96
C SER A 413 5.90 5.86 24.98
N ALA A 414 5.82 6.20 26.27
CA ALA A 414 6.12 5.28 27.39
C ALA A 414 5.09 4.14 27.52
N ASP A 415 4.33 3.85 26.46
CA ASP A 415 3.27 2.85 26.47
C ASP A 415 3.80 1.43 26.42
N ALA A 416 4.95 1.23 25.77
CA ALA A 416 5.61 -0.05 25.58
C ALA A 416 7.11 0.13 25.28
N ASP A 417 7.90 -0.87 25.67
CA ASP A 417 9.31 -0.96 25.31
C ASP A 417 9.48 -1.37 23.83
N ASP A 418 10.61 -0.98 23.24
CA ASP A 418 10.99 -1.30 21.85
C ASP A 418 11.16 -2.81 21.60
N ILE A 419 11.24 -3.59 22.67
CA ILE A 419 11.40 -5.04 22.68
C ILE A 419 10.29 -5.61 23.57
N PRO A 420 9.60 -6.69 23.16
CA PRO A 420 8.52 -7.25 23.94
C PRO A 420 9.06 -8.09 25.11
N VAL A 421 9.46 -7.43 26.21
CA VAL A 421 10.23 -8.04 27.33
C VAL A 421 9.50 -9.21 27.98
N ARG A 422 8.16 -9.20 27.99
CA ARG A 422 7.32 -10.25 28.58
C ARG A 422 6.63 -11.15 27.57
N ASP A 423 7.10 -11.16 26.32
CA ASP A 423 6.66 -12.16 25.36
C ASP A 423 7.25 -13.53 25.75
N PRO A 424 6.45 -14.61 25.79
CA PRO A 424 6.94 -15.94 26.17
C PRO A 424 8.05 -16.45 25.26
N ARG A 425 8.23 -15.88 24.06
CA ARG A 425 9.22 -16.28 23.07
C ARG A 425 10.40 -15.33 22.90
N ILE A 426 10.52 -14.34 23.78
CA ILE A 426 11.54 -13.32 23.59
C ILE A 426 12.95 -13.91 23.66
N LEU A 427 13.17 -14.92 24.51
CA LEU A 427 14.48 -15.55 24.66
C LEU A 427 14.87 -16.34 23.41
N GLU A 428 13.95 -17.10 22.82
CA GLU A 428 14.14 -17.81 21.57
C GLU A 428 14.49 -16.83 20.43
N SER A 429 13.77 -15.71 20.35
CA SER A 429 14.05 -14.64 19.37
C SER A 429 15.43 -14.03 19.59
N LEU A 430 15.79 -13.69 20.83
CA LEU A 430 17.12 -13.15 21.18
C LEU A 430 18.25 -14.13 20.89
N HIS A 431 18.02 -15.43 21.11
CA HIS A 431 18.99 -16.49 20.88
C HIS A 431 18.92 -17.10 19.48
N HIS A 432 18.09 -16.55 18.59
CA HIS A 432 17.89 -17.03 17.22
C HIS A 432 19.21 -17.13 16.46
N HIS A 433 19.39 -18.26 15.78
CA HIS A 433 20.54 -18.59 14.96
C HIS A 433 20.07 -19.51 13.82
N GLU A 434 20.76 -19.45 12.68
CA GLU A 434 20.59 -20.40 11.57
C GLU A 434 21.32 -21.71 11.83
#